data_AF-A0A6G0VZ65-F1
#
_entry.id   AF-A0A6G0VZ65-F1
#
_cell.length_a   1.000
_cell.length_b   1.000
_cell.length_c   1.000
_cell.angle_alpha   90.00
_cell.angle_beta   90.00
_cell.angle_gamma   90.00
#
_symmetry.space_group_name_H-M   'P 1'
#
loop_
_entity.id
_entity.type
_entity.pdbx_description
1 polymer ?
#
loop_
_entity_poly.entity_id
_entity_poly.type
_entity_poly.pdbx_seq_one_letter_code
_entity_poly.pdbx_strand_id
1 'polypeptide(L)' 'MIKYKNVTKWVYIKSYLTDAFEDTTSASSLQIQLNSIKMRNDEDVNDYCHRVEKLYYKLCTACTLNKEHELRYRGLDTR' A
#
# COMPACT_ATOMS: atom_id res chain seq x y z
N MET A 1 -21.03 9.40 -18.01
CA MET A 1 -21.41 10.52 -17.12
C MET A 1 -20.18 10.93 -16.32
N ILE A 2 -19.48 11.98 -16.74
CA ILE A 2 -18.32 12.50 -16.00
C ILE A 2 -18.88 13.31 -14.83
N LYS A 3 -18.85 12.75 -13.62
CA LYS A 3 -19.19 13.49 -12.40
C LYS A 3 -18.09 14.53 -12.17
N TYR A 4 -18.39 15.81 -12.38
CA TYR A 4 -17.51 16.90 -11.99
C TYR A 4 -17.29 16.83 -10.47
N LYS A 5 -16.13 16.30 -10.06
CA LYS A 5 -15.71 16.30 -8.65
C LYS A 5 -15.24 17.71 -8.30
N ASN A 6 -15.78 18.28 -7.24
CA ASN A 6 -15.47 19.66 -6.83
C ASN A 6 -14.05 19.67 -6.19
N VAL A 7 -13.04 19.89 -7.02
CA VAL A 7 -11.59 19.85 -6.66
C VAL A 7 -11.05 21.20 -6.17
N THR A 8 -11.89 22.00 -5.51
CA THR A 8 -11.50 23.33 -5.00
C THR A 8 -10.61 23.27 -3.76
N LYS A 9 -10.52 22.12 -3.07
CA LYS A 9 -9.63 21.91 -1.91
C LYS A 9 -8.61 20.81 -2.18
N TRP A 10 -7.34 21.08 -1.88
CA TRP A 10 -6.22 20.15 -2.04
C TRP A 10 -6.45 18.80 -1.34
N VAL A 11 -7.11 18.77 -0.19
CA VAL A 11 -7.42 17.54 0.56
C VAL A 11 -8.24 16.55 -0.28
N TYR A 12 -9.20 17.02 -1.07
CA TYR A 12 -10.01 16.16 -1.92
C TYR A 12 -9.24 15.68 -3.14
N ILE A 13 -8.39 16.53 -3.74
CA ILE A 13 -7.50 16.13 -4.83
C ILE A 13 -6.56 15.01 -4.33
N LYS A 14 -5.96 15.20 -3.16
CA LYS A 14 -5.08 14.22 -2.55
C LYS A 14 -5.80 12.90 -2.30
N SER A 15 -6.98 12.91 -1.67
CA SER A 15 -7.79 11.70 -1.45
C SER A 15 -8.14 10.99 -2.76
N TYR A 16 -8.51 11.71 -3.83
CA TYR A 16 -8.81 11.06 -5.11
C TYR A 16 -7.59 10.44 -5.78
N LEU A 17 -6.43 11.08 -5.67
CA LEU A 17 -5.19 10.51 -6.19
C LEU A 17 -4.76 9.29 -5.38
N THR A 18 -4.88 9.37 -4.06
CA THR A 18 -4.64 8.24 -3.17
C THR A 18 -5.59 7.09 -3.49
N ASP A 19 -6.91 7.29 -3.53
CA ASP A 19 -7.86 6.22 -3.85
C ASP A 19 -7.66 5.60 -5.24
N ALA A 20 -7.22 6.40 -6.23
CA ALA A 20 -7.05 5.94 -7.61
C ALA A 20 -5.73 5.22 -7.87
N PHE A 21 -4.66 5.59 -7.15
CA PHE A 21 -3.30 5.13 -7.44
C PHE A 21 -2.63 4.38 -6.28
N GLU A 22 -3.16 4.47 -5.06
CA GLU A 22 -2.63 3.73 -3.92
C GLU A 22 -2.99 2.25 -4.06
N ASP A 23 -1.96 1.41 -3.90
CA ASP A 23 -2.06 -0.02 -3.98
C ASP A 23 -2.85 -0.50 -2.74
N THR A 24 -4.15 -0.77 -2.89
CA THR A 24 -5.07 -1.17 -1.80
C THR A 24 -4.78 -2.58 -1.24
N THR A 25 -3.63 -3.14 -1.59
CA THR A 25 -3.22 -4.47 -1.19
C THR A 25 -2.99 -4.49 0.33
N SER A 26 -3.88 -5.18 1.05
CA SER A 26 -3.79 -5.31 2.51
C SER A 26 -2.51 -6.02 2.94
N ALA A 27 -2.01 -5.74 4.14
CA ALA A 27 -0.84 -6.42 4.71
C ALA A 27 -1.01 -7.96 4.71
N SER A 28 -2.21 -8.46 5.01
CA SER A 28 -2.51 -9.90 4.95
C SER A 28 -2.37 -10.47 3.53
N SER A 29 -2.83 -9.73 2.52
CA SER A 29 -2.69 -10.12 1.11
C SER A 29 -1.22 -10.15 0.66
N LEU A 30 -0.42 -9.19 1.12
CA LEU A 30 1.03 -9.15 0.86
C LEU A 30 1.77 -10.31 1.56
N GLN A 31 1.38 -10.63 2.80
CA GLN A 31 1.94 -11.77 3.54
C GLN A 31 1.66 -13.11 2.84
N ILE A 32 0.43 -13.31 2.35
CA ILE A 32 0.07 -14.52 1.60
C ILE A 32 0.87 -14.62 0.31
N GLN A 33 1.03 -13.51 -0.42
CA GLN A 33 1.88 -13.48 -1.62
C GLN A 33 3.33 -13.80 -1.29
N LEU A 34 3.87 -13.29 -0.18
CA LEU A 34 5.25 -13.54 0.22
C LEU A 34 5.46 -15.00 0.60
N ASN A 35 4.52 -15.61 1.32
CA ASN A 35 4.59 -17.02 1.71
C ASN A 35 4.46 -17.98 0.52
N SER A 36 3.83 -17.54 -0.57
CA SER A 36 3.59 -18.36 -1.77
C SER A 36 4.56 -18.07 -2.90
N ILE A 37 5.47 -17.11 -2.72
CA ILE A 37 6.41 -16.71 -3.76
C ILE A 37 7.37 -17.86 -4.08
N LYS A 38 7.52 -18.14 -5.37
CA LYS A 38 8.47 -19.14 -5.90
C LYS A 38 9.21 -18.54 -7.08
N MET A 39 10.42 -19.02 -7.30
CA MET A 39 11.19 -18.73 -8.50
C MET A 39 10.47 -19.32 -9.71
N ARG A 40 10.40 -18.55 -10.80
CA ARG A 40 9.78 -19.01 -12.05
C ARG A 40 10.82 -19.77 -12.89
N ASN A 41 10.34 -20.59 -13.84
CA ASN A 41 11.22 -21.47 -14.64
C ASN A 41 12.26 -20.71 -15.49
N ASP A 42 11.97 -19.47 -15.90
CA ASP A 42 12.84 -18.62 -16.72
C ASP A 42 13.23 -17.31 -16.00
N GLU A 43 13.23 -17.30 -14.67
CA GLU A 43 13.60 -16.14 -13.85
C GLU A 43 15.03 -16.30 -13.33
N ASP A 44 15.86 -15.27 -13.52
CA ASP A 44 17.20 -15.24 -12.93
C ASP A 44 17.12 -15.14 -11.40
N VAL A 45 18.10 -15.70 -10.70
CA VAL A 45 18.16 -15.66 -9.23
C VAL A 45 18.12 -14.23 -8.72
N ASN A 46 18.78 -13.30 -9.40
CA ASN A 46 18.78 -11.89 -9.03
C ASN A 46 17.39 -11.27 -9.19
N ASP A 47 16.68 -11.56 -10.27
CA ASP A 47 15.32 -11.06 -10.51
C ASP A 47 14.33 -11.62 -9.48
N TYR A 48 14.47 -12.90 -9.14
CA TYR A 48 13.72 -13.52 -8.06
C TYR A 48 13.98 -12.84 -6.71
N CYS A 49 15.24 -12.63 -6.35
CA CYS A 49 15.63 -11.95 -5.11
C CYS A 49 15.04 -10.54 -5.03
N HIS A 50 15.17 -9.73 -6.09
CA HIS A 50 14.58 -8.40 -6.15
C HIS A 50 13.06 -8.41 -6.00
N ARG A 51 12.38 -9.42 -6.57
CA ARG A 51 10.93 -9.56 -6.45
C ARG A 51 10.49 -9.91 -5.04
N VAL A 52 11.20 -10.81 -4.36
CA VAL A 52 10.98 -11.14 -2.94
C VAL A 52 11.23 -9.91 -2.07
N GLU A 53 12.35 -9.22 -2.27
CA GLU A 53 12.72 -8.02 -1.51
C GLU A 53 11.68 -6.91 -1.69
N LYS A 54 11.26 -6.63 -2.92
CA LYS A 54 10.22 -5.63 -3.21
C LYS A 54 8.90 -5.96 -2.50
N LEU A 55 8.52 -7.23 -2.47
CA LEU A 55 7.29 -7.68 -1.81
C LEU A 55 7.40 -7.56 -0.28
N TYR A 56 8.56 -7.88 0.28
CA TYR A 56 8.86 -7.70 1.70
C TYR A 56 8.80 -6.22 2.11
N TYR A 57 9.42 -5.32 1.34
CA TYR A 57 9.34 -3.88 1.61
C TYR A 57 7.91 -3.36 1.57
N LYS A 58 7.11 -3.76 0.57
CA LYS A 58 5.68 -3.40 0.51
C LYS A 58 4.94 -3.85 1.77
N LEU A 59 5.18 -5.06 2.24
CA LEU A 59 4.58 -5.58 3.47
C LEU A 59 4.99 -4.75 4.68
N CYS A 60 6.28 -4.46 4.84
CA CYS A 60 6.79 -3.61 5.92
C CYS A 60 6.10 -2.24 5.90
N THR A 61 6.05 -1.58 4.74
CA THR A 61 5.40 -0.29 4.56
C THR A 61 3.92 -0.35 4.93
N ALA A 62 3.17 -1.36 4.49
CA ALA A 62 1.77 -1.54 4.86
C ALA A 62 1.59 -1.76 6.38
N CYS A 63 2.46 -2.54 7.01
CA CYS A 63 2.45 -2.77 8.46
C CYS A 63 2.81 -1.51 9.27
N THR A 64 3.68 -0.63 8.75
CA THR A 64 4.05 0.62 9.43
C THR A 64 3.08 1.75 9.19
N LEU A 65 2.49 1.87 7.99
CA LEU A 65 1.48 2.88 7.67
C LEU A 65 0.19 2.68 8.47
N ASN A 66 -0.21 1.44 8.71
CA ASN A 66 -1.33 1.14 9.60
C ASN A 66 -1.07 1.65 11.04
N LYS A 67 0.17 1.63 11.52
CA LYS A 67 0.51 2.21 12.84
C LYS A 67 0.40 3.73 12.85
N GLU A 68 0.80 4.41 11.79
CA GLU A 68 0.73 5.88 11.72
C GLU A 68 -0.74 6.37 11.62
N HIS A 69 -1.57 5.67 10.87
CA HIS A 69 -3.02 5.93 10.83
C HIS A 69 -3.67 5.68 12.20
N GLU A 70 -3.41 4.54 12.85
CA GLU A 70 -3.97 4.25 14.18
C GLU A 70 -3.53 5.26 15.26
N LEU A 71 -2.27 5.71 15.23
CA LEU A 71 -1.75 6.71 16.17
C LEU A 71 -2.36 8.10 15.93
N ARG A 72 -2.62 8.48 14.67
CA ARG A 72 -3.35 9.72 14.34
C ARG A 72 -4.79 9.69 14.84
N TYR A 73 -5.48 8.56 14.75
CA TYR A 73 -6.85 8.44 15.26
C TYR A 73 -6.89 8.42 16.80
N ARG A 74 -5.95 7.77 17.48
CA ARG A 74 -5.86 7.82 18.95
C ARG A 74 -5.46 9.20 19.50
N GLY A 75 -4.70 10.00 18.74
CA GLY A 75 -4.31 11.35 19.12
C GLY A 75 -5.40 12.43 18.94
N LEU A 76 -6.53 12.08 18.31
CA LEU A 76 -7.67 13.00 18.11
C LEU A 76 -8.78 12.82 19.17
N ASP A 77 -8.64 11.85 20.08
CA ASP A 77 -9.65 11.51 21.10
C ASP A 77 -9.27 12.04 22.51
N THR A 78 -8.44 13.08 22.59
CA THR A 78 -8.00 13.67 23.87
C THR A 78 -8.08 15.21 23.94
N ARG A 79 -8.94 15.85 23.14
CA ARG A 79 -9.25 17.28 23.32
C ARG A 79 -10.73 17.58 23.14
#